data_AF-A0A443QHY6-F1
#
_entry.id   AF-A0A443QHY6-F1
#
_cell.length_a   1.000
_cell.length_b   1.000
_cell.length_c   1.000
_cell.angle_alpha   90.00
_cell.angle_beta   90.00
_cell.angle_gamma   90.00
#
_symmetry.space_group_name_H-M   'P 1'
#
loop_
_entity.id
_entity.type
_entity.pdbx_description
1 polymer ?
#
loop_
_entity_poly.entity_id
_entity_poly.type
_entity_poly.pdbx_seq_one_letter_code
_entity_poly.pdbx_strand_id
1 'polypeptide(L)'
;MDHENNSTDSAIDIEDVDYDLVRAQQEWNQITALPIIDLESQNQVYHHSAITIEFVDFDESENYFKYVDIAENLSRIKPTVQKGKIRSFASKLLLLEPPKLPDYLISERNRIFAIAFHPFDNQNPLHYRFLVTLYRKLTTQPAIKCPRYGNHWELIGFQGRDPATDLRGVGMLGIYQLLFFVLSPNTQQLSKDVYALSIDIKQNFPFCVMGTNITQIALQILREKRLNAECIKRKNVLLTFNYFYCGLYLKLYREWKLKKKTIADSGYVLKGAI
;
A
#
# COMPACT_ATOMS: atom_id res chain seq x y z
N MET A 1 -45.00 -48.40 -25.58
CA MET A 1 -45.12 -48.11 -24.15
C MET A 1 -43.74 -48.33 -23.59
N ASP A 2 -42.99 -47.25 -23.68
CA ASP A 2 -41.57 -47.13 -23.38
C ASP A 2 -41.39 -47.05 -21.87
N HIS A 3 -40.34 -47.68 -21.34
CA HIS A 3 -39.59 -47.18 -20.18
C HIS A 3 -38.25 -47.91 -20.12
N GLU A 4 -37.29 -47.39 -20.88
CA GLU A 4 -35.86 -47.67 -20.71
C GLU A 4 -35.30 -46.80 -19.58
N ASN A 5 -34.53 -47.44 -18.71
CA ASN A 5 -33.73 -46.85 -17.65
C ASN A 5 -32.75 -45.83 -18.22
N ASN A 6 -32.73 -44.61 -17.66
CA ASN A 6 -31.58 -43.73 -17.77
C ASN A 6 -31.29 -43.09 -16.40
N SER A 7 -30.43 -43.74 -15.63
CA SER A 7 -29.70 -43.12 -14.52
C SER A 7 -28.41 -42.57 -15.08
N THR A 8 -28.38 -41.27 -15.36
CA THR A 8 -27.14 -40.52 -15.59
C THR A 8 -26.85 -39.70 -14.35
N ASP A 9 -25.82 -40.15 -13.62
CA ASP A 9 -25.06 -39.39 -12.63
C ASP A 9 -24.73 -38.00 -13.20
N SER A 10 -25.30 -36.95 -12.59
CA SER A 10 -24.83 -35.59 -12.81
C SER A 10 -23.61 -35.37 -11.93
N ALA A 11 -22.42 -35.70 -12.47
CA ALA A 11 -21.17 -35.26 -11.90
C ALA A 11 -21.19 -33.72 -11.80
N ILE A 12 -20.98 -33.22 -10.60
CA ILE A 12 -20.80 -31.79 -10.33
C ILE A 12 -19.42 -31.43 -10.85
N ASP A 13 -19.37 -30.73 -11.99
CA ASP A 13 -18.15 -30.15 -12.54
C ASP A 13 -17.59 -29.10 -11.57
N ILE A 14 -16.66 -29.54 -10.72
CA ILE A 14 -15.74 -28.68 -9.98
C ILE A 14 -14.45 -28.66 -10.81
N GLU A 15 -14.26 -27.63 -11.62
CA GLU A 15 -12.97 -27.01 -11.98
C GLU A 15 -13.16 -26.06 -13.18
N ASP A 16 -13.67 -24.86 -12.90
CA ASP A 16 -13.38 -23.71 -13.75
C ASP A 16 -12.53 -22.75 -12.90
N VAL A 17 -11.28 -23.17 -12.66
CA VAL A 17 -10.25 -22.25 -12.19
C VAL A 17 -10.03 -21.29 -13.35
N ASP A 18 -10.66 -20.12 -13.25
CA ASP A 18 -10.60 -19.06 -14.26
C ASP A 18 -9.12 -18.78 -14.61
N TYR A 19 -8.72 -19.30 -15.76
CA TYR A 19 -7.35 -19.24 -16.26
C TYR A 19 -6.89 -17.80 -16.46
N ASP A 20 -7.80 -16.87 -16.71
CA ASP A 20 -7.49 -15.44 -16.81
C ASP A 20 -7.26 -14.82 -15.43
N LEU A 21 -7.91 -15.32 -14.38
CA LEU A 21 -7.65 -14.96 -12.98
C LEU A 21 -6.27 -15.43 -12.52
N VAL A 22 -5.89 -16.67 -12.85
CA VAL A 22 -4.55 -17.22 -12.56
C VAL A 22 -3.48 -16.48 -13.37
N ARG A 23 -3.73 -16.19 -14.64
CA ARG A 23 -2.82 -15.42 -15.48
C ARG A 23 -2.67 -13.98 -14.99
N ALA A 24 -3.75 -13.30 -14.65
CA ALA A 24 -3.71 -11.95 -14.10
C ALA A 24 -2.94 -11.91 -12.76
N GLN A 25 -3.11 -12.94 -11.91
CA GLN A 25 -2.33 -13.08 -10.67
C GLN A 25 -0.84 -13.32 -10.97
N GLN A 26 -0.50 -14.10 -12.00
CA GLN A 26 0.88 -14.33 -12.42
C GLN A 26 1.51 -13.08 -13.05
N GLU A 27 0.78 -12.36 -13.91
CA GLU A 27 1.20 -11.07 -14.49
C GLU A 27 1.40 -10.01 -13.41
N TRP A 28 0.53 -10.00 -12.39
CA TRP A 28 0.67 -9.15 -11.19
C TRP A 28 1.93 -9.49 -10.39
N ASN A 29 2.20 -10.79 -10.17
CA ASN A 29 3.40 -11.26 -9.47
C ASN A 29 4.70 -10.99 -10.27
N GLN A 30 4.61 -10.72 -11.57
CA GLN A 30 5.73 -10.39 -12.46
C GLN A 30 6.02 -8.89 -12.55
N ILE A 31 5.14 -8.02 -12.03
CA ILE A 31 5.44 -6.59 -11.90
C ILE A 31 6.65 -6.46 -10.99
N THR A 32 7.76 -6.06 -11.60
CA THR A 32 9.10 -6.21 -11.04
C THR A 32 9.26 -5.35 -9.79
N ALA A 33 9.22 -5.99 -8.62
CA ALA A 33 9.88 -5.47 -7.44
C ALA A 33 11.37 -5.27 -7.77
N LEU A 34 11.92 -4.11 -7.39
CA LEU A 34 13.35 -3.81 -7.46
C LEU A 34 14.18 -4.98 -6.89
N PRO A 35 15.42 -5.18 -7.38
CA PRO A 35 16.13 -6.46 -7.33
C PRO A 35 16.09 -7.14 -5.96
N ILE A 36 15.75 -8.43 -6.02
CA ILE A 36 15.68 -9.37 -4.91
C ILE A 36 17.07 -9.48 -4.30
N ILE A 37 17.25 -8.96 -3.09
CA ILE A 37 18.29 -9.47 -2.18
C ILE A 37 17.63 -10.65 -1.48
N ASP A 38 18.08 -11.84 -1.84
CA ASP A 38 17.73 -13.08 -1.19
C ASP A 38 18.42 -13.12 0.19
N LEU A 39 17.59 -13.12 1.24
CA LEU A 39 18.02 -13.42 2.61
C LEU A 39 17.12 -14.53 3.11
N GLU A 40 17.31 -15.72 2.56
CA GLU A 40 16.88 -16.94 3.20
C GLU A 40 17.53 -17.09 4.58
N SER A 41 16.75 -17.74 5.46
CA SER A 41 17.06 -18.24 6.80
C SER A 41 16.93 -17.25 7.97
N GLN A 42 15.89 -17.45 8.78
CA GLN A 42 15.98 -18.33 9.97
C GLN A 42 14.58 -18.57 10.57
N ASN A 43 14.16 -19.83 10.59
CA ASN A 43 13.01 -20.29 11.39
C ASN A 43 13.36 -20.14 12.88
N GLN A 44 12.91 -19.05 13.52
CA GLN A 44 12.83 -18.97 14.96
C GLN A 44 11.37 -19.01 15.40
N VAL A 45 11.03 -20.06 16.15
CA VAL A 45 9.74 -20.22 16.81
C VAL A 45 9.70 -19.26 18.00
N TYR A 46 9.09 -18.10 17.83
CA TYR A 46 8.86 -17.16 18.92
C TYR A 46 7.71 -17.67 19.80
N HIS A 47 8.03 -18.17 20.99
CA HIS A 47 7.06 -18.34 22.07
C HIS A 47 6.67 -16.95 22.62
N HIS A 48 5.57 -16.37 22.14
CA HIS A 48 4.95 -15.23 22.80
C HIS A 48 3.99 -15.74 23.87
N SER A 49 4.42 -15.64 25.13
CA SER A 49 3.53 -15.49 26.29
C SER A 49 2.50 -14.39 26.00
N ALA A 50 1.30 -14.52 26.57
CA ALA A 50 0.14 -13.66 26.30
C ALA A 50 0.42 -12.18 26.59
N ILE A 51 1.08 -11.48 25.67
CA ILE A 51 1.13 -10.02 25.63
C ILE A 51 -0.23 -9.59 25.11
N THR A 52 -0.98 -8.85 25.94
CA THR A 52 -2.05 -8.00 25.45
C THR A 52 -1.42 -7.04 24.46
N ILE A 53 -1.48 -7.35 23.16
CA ILE A 53 -0.91 -6.49 22.12
C ILE A 53 -1.71 -5.20 22.14
N GLU A 54 -1.16 -4.17 22.78
CA GLU A 54 -1.76 -2.85 22.86
C GLU A 54 -1.76 -2.25 21.45
N PHE A 55 -2.92 -1.83 20.96
CA PHE A 55 -3.05 -1.22 19.64
C PHE A 55 -2.27 0.10 19.59
N VAL A 56 -1.84 0.46 18.39
CA VAL A 56 -1.27 1.78 18.13
C VAL A 56 -2.41 2.72 17.77
N ASP A 57 -2.48 3.87 18.43
CA ASP A 57 -3.39 4.94 18.04
C ASP A 57 -2.78 5.87 16.97
N PHE A 58 -3.57 6.83 16.49
CA PHE A 58 -3.13 7.73 15.44
C PHE A 58 -1.92 8.57 15.87
N ASP A 59 -1.92 9.08 17.10
CA ASP A 59 -0.87 9.98 17.61
C ASP A 59 0.43 9.23 17.89
N GLU A 60 0.36 8.00 18.42
CA GLU A 60 1.53 7.13 18.60
C GLU A 60 2.20 6.83 17.24
N SER A 61 1.39 6.49 16.22
CA SER A 61 1.89 6.30 14.85
C SER A 61 2.55 7.58 14.31
N GLU A 62 1.86 8.72 14.36
CA GLU A 62 2.39 10.01 13.87
C GLU A 62 3.70 10.38 14.58
N ASN A 63 3.77 10.20 15.91
CA ASN A 63 4.97 10.50 16.68
C ASN A 63 6.16 9.62 16.27
N TYR A 64 5.95 8.32 16.09
CA TYR A 64 7.00 7.43 15.61
C TYR A 64 7.56 7.91 14.26
N PHE A 65 6.70 8.12 13.27
CA PHE A 65 7.15 8.50 11.94
C PHE A 65 7.72 9.91 11.87
N LYS A 66 7.33 10.80 12.79
CA LYS A 66 7.90 12.15 12.93
C LYS A 66 9.30 12.16 13.53
N TYR A 67 9.64 11.20 14.41
CA TYR A 67 10.90 11.24 15.16
C TYR A 67 11.84 10.04 14.99
N VAL A 68 11.42 8.95 14.32
CA VAL A 68 12.29 7.81 13.99
C VAL A 68 13.59 8.29 13.35
N ASP A 69 14.71 7.70 13.79
CA ASP A 69 16.01 8.01 13.22
C ASP A 69 16.09 7.50 11.78
N ILE A 70 16.47 8.41 10.89
CA ILE A 70 16.58 8.20 9.45
C ILE A 70 17.89 8.78 8.91
N ALA A 71 18.83 9.17 9.78
CA ALA A 71 20.03 9.89 9.40
C ALA A 71 20.84 9.12 8.34
N GLU A 72 21.02 7.82 8.53
CA GLU A 72 21.73 6.95 7.59
C GLU A 72 21.03 6.90 6.22
N ASN A 73 19.70 6.94 6.21
CA ASN A 73 18.88 6.86 5.01
C ASN A 73 18.86 8.17 4.20
N LEU A 74 19.12 9.33 4.83
CA LEU A 74 19.18 10.62 4.14
C LEU A 74 20.26 10.68 3.06
N SER A 75 21.34 9.90 3.19
CA SER A 75 22.40 9.84 2.17
C SER A 75 21.96 9.12 0.88
N ARG A 76 20.94 8.27 0.97
CA ARG A 76 20.49 7.36 -0.11
C ARG A 76 19.36 7.95 -0.97
N ILE A 77 18.73 9.03 -0.52
CA ILE A 77 17.55 9.57 -1.19
C ILE A 77 17.88 10.21 -2.54
N LYS A 78 16.93 10.11 -3.47
CA LYS A 78 16.91 10.89 -4.72
C LYS A 78 15.64 11.77 -4.70
N PRO A 79 15.71 12.99 -4.13
CA PRO A 79 14.51 13.78 -3.81
C PRO A 79 13.82 14.40 -5.02
N THR A 80 14.53 14.51 -6.14
CA THR A 80 14.03 15.14 -7.36
C THR A 80 14.41 14.31 -8.57
N VAL A 81 13.47 14.18 -9.50
CA VAL A 81 13.73 13.60 -10.83
C VAL A 81 13.53 14.72 -11.84
N GLN A 82 14.56 15.02 -12.62
CA GLN A 82 14.38 15.84 -13.81
C GLN A 82 13.78 14.92 -14.87
N LYS A 83 12.57 15.19 -15.37
CA LYS A 83 12.09 14.54 -16.60
C LYS A 83 13.15 14.79 -17.68
N GLY A 84 13.53 13.74 -18.41
CA GLY A 84 14.48 13.82 -19.53
C GLY A 84 14.11 14.93 -20.52
N LYS A 85 15.05 15.31 -21.38
CA LYS A 85 15.06 16.49 -22.28
C LYS A 85 13.90 16.63 -23.30
N ILE A 86 12.69 16.17 -22.99
CA ILE A 86 11.45 16.44 -23.72
C ILE A 86 10.60 17.37 -22.84
N ARG A 87 11.11 18.58 -22.57
CA ARG A 87 10.24 19.71 -22.29
C ARG A 87 9.48 19.95 -23.60
N SER A 88 8.22 19.52 -23.69
CA SER A 88 7.31 20.00 -24.73
C SER A 88 7.46 21.52 -24.81
N PHE A 89 7.61 22.07 -26.02
CA PHE A 89 7.76 23.52 -26.24
C PHE A 89 6.69 24.33 -25.50
N ALA A 90 5.51 23.76 -25.27
CA ALA A 90 4.43 24.36 -24.48
C ALA A 90 4.81 24.63 -23.01
N SER A 91 5.60 23.77 -22.37
CA SER A 91 6.06 23.98 -20.98
C SER A 91 7.11 25.09 -20.83
N LYS A 92 7.87 25.37 -21.91
CA LYS A 92 8.74 26.56 -21.99
C LYS A 92 7.93 27.83 -22.25
N LEU A 93 6.85 27.73 -23.04
CA LEU A 93 5.99 28.85 -23.40
C LEU A 93 5.11 29.33 -22.23
N LEU A 94 4.77 28.43 -21.30
CA LEU A 94 3.91 28.75 -20.14
C LEU A 94 4.68 29.11 -18.85
N LEU A 95 6.01 28.98 -18.80
CA LEU A 95 6.89 29.38 -17.67
C LEU A 95 6.47 28.95 -16.25
N LEU A 96 5.53 28.02 -16.08
CA LEU A 96 5.07 27.57 -14.76
C LEU A 96 5.99 26.46 -14.25
N GLU A 97 7.20 26.85 -13.81
CA GLU A 97 7.99 25.96 -12.97
C GLU A 97 7.27 25.74 -11.62
N PRO A 98 7.18 24.50 -11.11
CA PRO A 98 6.59 24.25 -9.81
C PRO A 98 7.30 25.08 -8.73
N PRO A 99 6.57 25.66 -7.76
CA PRO A 99 7.15 26.52 -6.75
C PRO A 99 8.22 25.76 -5.96
N LYS A 100 9.31 26.43 -5.60
CA LYS A 100 10.37 25.83 -4.78
C LYS A 100 9.90 25.73 -3.33
N LEU A 101 10.13 24.57 -2.70
CA LEU A 101 9.86 24.40 -1.27
C LEU A 101 10.84 25.27 -0.45
N PRO A 102 10.37 25.98 0.58
CA PRO A 102 11.23 26.57 1.60
C PRO A 102 12.05 25.50 2.34
N ASP A 103 13.19 25.90 2.91
CA ASP A 103 14.15 24.97 3.54
C ASP A 103 13.54 24.11 4.66
N TYR A 104 12.66 24.69 5.47
CA TYR A 104 11.97 23.95 6.53
C TYR A 104 11.10 22.81 5.98
N LEU A 105 10.44 23.00 4.82
CA LEU A 105 9.65 21.95 4.15
C LEU A 105 10.52 20.96 3.37
N ILE A 106 11.74 21.35 2.96
CA ILE A 106 12.70 20.44 2.33
C ILE A 106 13.06 19.31 3.31
N SER A 107 13.21 19.61 4.60
CA SER A 107 13.52 18.61 5.62
C SER A 107 12.42 17.55 5.74
N GLU A 108 11.14 17.96 5.80
CA GLU A 108 10.00 17.05 5.84
C GLU A 108 9.88 16.20 4.57
N ARG A 109 10.09 16.81 3.40
CA ARG A 109 10.11 16.08 2.13
C ARG A 109 11.21 15.00 2.12
N ASN A 110 12.42 15.37 2.54
CA ASN A 110 13.54 14.44 2.59
C ASN A 110 13.28 13.31 3.60
N ARG A 111 12.61 13.63 4.72
CA ARG A 111 12.17 12.63 5.70
C ARG A 111 11.24 11.59 5.10
N ILE A 112 10.24 11.98 4.30
CA ILE A 112 9.37 11.03 3.58
C ILE A 112 10.20 10.06 2.74
N PHE A 113 11.14 10.58 1.95
CA PHE A 113 12.00 9.72 1.12
C PHE A 113 12.90 8.82 1.95
N ALA A 114 13.39 9.28 3.09
CA ALA A 114 14.24 8.48 3.97
C ALA A 114 13.46 7.39 4.72
N ILE A 115 12.23 7.67 5.16
CA ILE A 115 11.31 6.66 5.73
C ILE A 115 11.01 5.57 4.68
N ALA A 116 10.94 5.92 3.39
CA ALA A 116 10.76 4.93 2.33
C ALA A 116 11.95 3.97 2.17
N PHE A 117 13.14 4.32 2.68
CA PHE A 117 14.30 3.44 2.76
C PHE A 117 14.45 2.76 4.13
N HIS A 118 13.65 3.16 5.13
CA HIS A 118 13.69 2.59 6.46
C HIS A 118 13.01 1.21 6.45
N PRO A 119 13.73 0.11 6.71
CA PRO A 119 13.18 -1.23 6.58
C PRO A 119 12.28 -1.58 7.77
N PHE A 120 11.42 -2.57 7.56
CA PHE A 120 10.75 -3.24 8.67
C PHE A 120 11.78 -3.99 9.52
N ASP A 121 11.83 -3.68 10.81
CA ASP A 121 12.68 -4.33 11.80
C ASP A 121 11.86 -5.27 12.70
N ASN A 122 12.19 -6.57 12.69
CA ASN A 122 11.55 -7.59 13.53
C ASN A 122 11.97 -7.51 15.00
N GLN A 123 13.08 -6.83 15.33
CA GLN A 123 13.52 -6.60 16.69
C GLN A 123 12.77 -5.43 17.34
N ASN A 124 12.12 -4.59 16.53
CA ASN A 124 11.31 -3.48 17.02
C ASN A 124 9.85 -3.92 17.26
N PRO A 125 9.40 -4.02 18.53
CA PRO A 125 8.05 -4.46 18.84
C PRO A 125 6.96 -3.51 18.30
N LEU A 126 7.27 -2.22 18.14
CA LEU A 126 6.33 -1.23 17.62
C LEU A 126 6.00 -1.48 16.14
N HIS A 127 6.98 -1.92 15.35
CA HIS A 127 6.75 -2.30 13.95
C HIS A 127 5.75 -3.43 13.81
N TYR A 128 5.86 -4.45 14.67
CA TYR A 128 4.88 -5.53 14.71
C TYR A 128 3.51 -5.05 15.17
N ARG A 129 3.45 -4.18 16.20
CA ARG A 129 2.19 -3.56 16.66
C ARG A 129 1.50 -2.76 15.56
N PHE A 130 2.24 -2.10 14.66
CA PHE A 130 1.66 -1.44 13.48
C PHE A 130 0.92 -2.40 12.56
N LEU A 131 1.52 -3.55 12.24
CA LEU A 131 0.88 -4.57 11.39
C LEU A 131 -0.38 -5.14 12.07
N VAL A 132 -0.29 -5.46 13.37
CA VAL A 132 -1.44 -5.96 14.15
C VAL A 132 -2.56 -4.91 14.19
N THR A 133 -2.21 -3.63 14.37
CA THR A 133 -3.17 -2.53 14.36
C THR A 133 -3.87 -2.42 13.01
N LEU A 134 -3.12 -2.45 11.90
CA LEU A 134 -3.68 -2.42 10.56
C LEU A 134 -4.67 -3.58 10.34
N TYR A 135 -4.24 -4.81 10.66
CA TYR A 135 -5.08 -5.99 10.54
C TYR A 135 -6.38 -5.86 11.33
N ARG A 136 -6.32 -5.42 12.59
CA ARG A 136 -7.49 -5.33 13.47
C ARG A 136 -8.40 -4.14 13.18
N LYS A 137 -7.88 -3.07 12.56
CA LYS A 137 -8.72 -1.93 12.15
C LYS A 137 -9.46 -2.22 10.84
N LEU A 138 -8.89 -3.02 9.96
CA LEU A 138 -9.52 -3.45 8.71
C LEU A 138 -10.47 -4.64 8.94
N THR A 139 -10.01 -5.65 9.67
CA THR A 139 -10.81 -6.85 9.93
C THR A 139 -11.69 -6.65 11.16
N THR A 140 -12.98 -6.96 11.03
CA THR A 140 -13.92 -6.99 12.16
C THR A 140 -13.83 -8.28 12.97
N GLN A 141 -12.72 -9.02 12.87
CA GLN A 141 -12.58 -10.36 13.46
C GLN A 141 -11.92 -10.30 14.84
N PRO A 142 -12.68 -10.48 15.94
CA PRO A 142 -12.16 -10.33 17.30
C PRO A 142 -11.24 -11.50 17.75
N ALA A 143 -11.37 -12.68 17.15
CA ALA A 143 -10.79 -13.92 17.71
C ALA A 143 -9.42 -14.37 17.16
N ILE A 144 -8.90 -13.75 16.09
CA ILE A 144 -7.65 -14.23 15.46
C ILE A 144 -6.43 -13.71 16.23
N LYS A 145 -5.68 -14.60 16.87
CA LYS A 145 -4.27 -14.31 17.22
C LYS A 145 -3.58 -13.89 15.92
N CYS A 146 -2.92 -12.74 15.89
CA CYS A 146 -2.32 -12.16 14.69
C CYS A 146 -0.79 -12.37 14.74
N PRO A 147 -0.28 -13.61 14.58
CA PRO A 147 1.16 -13.87 14.69
C PRO A 147 1.93 -13.08 13.62
N ARG A 148 3.23 -12.88 13.83
CA ARG A 148 4.08 -12.16 12.86
C ARG A 148 4.01 -12.76 11.45
N TYR A 149 3.89 -14.08 11.33
CA TYR A 149 3.86 -14.79 10.06
C TYR A 149 2.60 -15.65 9.92
N GLY A 150 2.01 -15.69 8.74
CA GLY A 150 0.85 -16.56 8.44
C GLY A 150 -0.06 -16.02 7.34
N ASN A 151 -0.93 -16.89 6.80
CA ASN A 151 -1.78 -16.56 5.65
C ASN A 151 -2.86 -15.50 5.98
N HIS A 152 -3.08 -15.18 7.25
CA HIS A 152 -4.03 -14.13 7.64
C HIS A 152 -3.66 -12.76 7.07
N TRP A 153 -2.39 -12.50 6.74
CA TRP A 153 -1.98 -11.27 6.07
C TRP A 153 -2.58 -11.10 4.66
N GLU A 154 -2.88 -12.21 3.98
CA GLU A 154 -3.54 -12.21 2.68
C GLU A 154 -4.99 -11.69 2.78
N LEU A 155 -5.63 -11.81 3.94
CA LEU A 155 -7.00 -11.28 4.17
C LEU A 155 -7.08 -9.76 4.03
N ILE A 156 -5.99 -9.05 4.36
CA ILE A 156 -5.88 -7.60 4.16
C ILE A 156 -5.11 -7.24 2.89
N GLY A 157 -4.80 -8.24 2.05
CA GLY A 157 -4.22 -8.06 0.74
C GLY A 157 -2.71 -7.80 0.73
N PHE A 158 -1.95 -8.38 1.67
CA PHE A 158 -0.50 -8.60 1.50
C PHE A 158 -0.24 -9.87 0.67
N GLN A 159 0.95 -10.01 0.08
CA GLN A 159 1.34 -11.21 -0.66
C GLN A 159 1.98 -12.23 0.28
N GLY A 160 1.32 -13.37 0.43
CA GLY A 160 1.81 -14.49 1.22
C GLY A 160 1.84 -14.21 2.73
N ARG A 161 2.80 -14.84 3.41
CA ARG A 161 2.81 -15.00 4.88
C ARG A 161 3.56 -13.91 5.63
N ASP A 162 4.23 -12.99 4.92
CA ASP A 162 5.07 -11.97 5.52
C ASP A 162 4.89 -10.59 4.85
N PRO A 163 4.17 -9.63 5.47
CA PRO A 163 4.03 -8.28 4.96
C PRO A 163 5.34 -7.54 4.64
N ALA A 164 6.46 -7.91 5.28
CA ALA A 164 7.74 -7.25 5.03
C ALA A 164 8.22 -7.44 3.58
N THR A 165 7.80 -8.51 2.88
CA THR A 165 8.20 -8.75 1.49
C THR A 165 7.55 -7.74 0.53
N ASP A 166 6.31 -7.33 0.80
CA ASP A 166 5.58 -6.32 0.01
C ASP A 166 6.09 -4.90 0.27
N LEU A 167 6.61 -4.66 1.48
CA LEU A 167 7.08 -3.35 1.90
C LEU A 167 8.46 -3.01 1.36
N ARG A 168 9.22 -3.94 0.76
CA ARG A 168 10.60 -3.72 0.28
C ARG A 168 10.76 -2.49 -0.62
N GLY A 169 9.77 -2.21 -1.49
CA GLY A 169 9.82 -1.08 -2.42
C GLY A 169 9.51 0.29 -1.81
N VAL A 170 8.91 0.31 -0.61
CA VAL A 170 8.40 1.54 0.03
C VAL A 170 8.79 1.65 1.51
N GLY A 171 9.49 0.68 2.06
CA GLY A 171 9.89 0.60 3.46
C GLY A 171 8.73 0.80 4.44
N MET A 172 9.07 1.37 5.58
CA MET A 172 8.11 1.73 6.63
C MET A 172 7.16 2.85 6.22
N LEU A 173 7.40 3.56 5.10
CA LEU A 173 6.45 4.55 4.58
C LEU A 173 5.14 3.89 4.15
N GLY A 174 5.18 2.69 3.56
CA GLY A 174 3.96 1.96 3.21
C GLY A 174 3.07 1.69 4.41
N ILE A 175 3.66 1.21 5.52
CA ILE A 175 2.95 1.04 6.80
C ILE A 175 2.41 2.37 7.30
N TYR A 176 3.23 3.44 7.28
CA TYR A 176 2.81 4.74 7.77
C TYR A 176 1.55 5.25 7.05
N GLN A 177 1.53 5.16 5.72
CA GLN A 177 0.40 5.66 4.94
C GLN A 177 -0.86 4.79 5.11
N LEU A 178 -0.70 3.47 5.22
CA LEU A 178 -1.80 2.57 5.54
C LEU A 178 -2.38 2.87 6.93
N LEU A 179 -1.53 3.06 7.95
CA LEU A 179 -1.96 3.46 9.29
C LEU A 179 -2.67 4.81 9.29
N PHE A 180 -2.10 5.82 8.62
CA PHE A 180 -2.74 7.13 8.47
C PHE A 180 -4.13 6.97 7.88
N PHE A 181 -4.28 6.16 6.84
CA PHE A 181 -5.55 5.96 6.15
C PHE A 181 -6.62 5.30 7.05
N VAL A 182 -6.25 4.30 7.84
CA VAL A 182 -7.19 3.52 8.69
C VAL A 182 -7.44 4.13 10.07
N LEU A 183 -6.50 4.92 10.60
CA LEU A 183 -6.56 5.51 11.93
C LEU A 183 -7.04 6.97 11.93
N SER A 184 -6.78 7.74 10.87
CA SER A 184 -7.17 9.15 10.83
C SER A 184 -8.70 9.29 10.86
N PRO A 185 -9.27 10.13 11.75
CA PRO A 185 -10.71 10.36 11.82
C PRO A 185 -11.33 10.83 10.49
N ASN A 186 -10.54 11.54 9.67
CA ASN A 186 -11.00 12.11 8.41
C ASN A 186 -11.07 11.08 7.27
N THR A 187 -10.38 9.94 7.39
CA THR A 187 -10.24 8.97 6.30
C THR A 187 -10.65 7.56 6.70
N GLN A 188 -10.83 7.29 7.99
CA GLN A 188 -11.16 5.96 8.50
C GLN A 188 -12.42 5.39 7.84
N GLN A 189 -13.49 6.18 7.66
CA GLN A 189 -14.70 5.68 6.99
C GLN A 189 -14.42 5.29 5.53
N LEU A 190 -13.68 6.13 4.80
CA LEU A 190 -13.26 5.80 3.44
C LEU A 190 -12.43 4.51 3.42
N SER A 191 -11.50 4.32 4.36
CA SER A 191 -10.71 3.09 4.43
C SER A 191 -11.55 1.83 4.59
N LYS A 192 -12.63 1.90 5.39
CA LYS A 192 -13.60 0.80 5.55
C LYS A 192 -14.36 0.53 4.26
N ASP A 193 -14.81 1.58 3.58
CA ASP A 193 -15.53 1.45 2.31
C ASP A 193 -14.65 0.84 1.20
N VAL A 194 -13.39 1.27 1.13
CA VAL A 194 -12.41 0.70 0.19
C VAL A 194 -12.11 -0.75 0.54
N TYR A 195 -11.90 -1.06 1.82
CA TYR A 195 -11.63 -2.42 2.26
C TYR A 195 -12.81 -3.36 1.98
N ALA A 196 -14.04 -2.92 2.24
CA ALA A 196 -15.25 -3.68 1.93
C ALA A 196 -15.35 -4.02 0.44
N LEU A 197 -14.98 -3.08 -0.46
CA LEU A 197 -14.91 -3.36 -1.90
C LEU A 197 -13.75 -4.31 -2.25
N SER A 198 -12.61 -4.19 -1.56
CA SER A 198 -11.42 -5.00 -1.83
C SER A 198 -11.62 -6.50 -1.56
N ILE A 199 -12.62 -6.86 -0.75
CA ILE A 199 -13.03 -8.24 -0.44
C ILE A 199 -14.34 -8.65 -1.13
N ASP A 200 -14.86 -7.82 -2.04
CA ASP A 200 -16.04 -8.13 -2.83
C ASP A 200 -15.79 -9.34 -3.75
N ILE A 201 -16.77 -10.24 -3.87
CA ILE A 201 -16.61 -11.49 -4.63
C ILE A 201 -16.28 -11.29 -6.11
N LYS A 202 -16.60 -10.12 -6.71
CA LYS A 202 -16.33 -9.84 -8.13
C LYS A 202 -15.27 -8.76 -8.31
N GLN A 203 -15.28 -7.74 -7.46
CA GLN A 203 -14.45 -6.55 -7.58
C GLN A 203 -13.27 -6.55 -6.60
N ASN A 204 -12.91 -7.71 -6.04
CA ASN A 204 -11.79 -7.81 -5.11
C ASN A 204 -10.48 -7.28 -5.70
N PHE A 205 -9.62 -6.80 -4.81
CA PHE A 205 -8.25 -6.44 -5.09
C PHE A 205 -7.42 -6.49 -3.79
N PRO A 206 -6.10 -6.69 -3.86
CA PRO A 206 -5.27 -6.77 -2.66
C PRO A 206 -5.12 -5.39 -2.01
N PHE A 207 -5.89 -5.10 -0.96
CA PHE A 207 -5.95 -3.76 -0.34
C PHE A 207 -4.57 -3.19 0.03
N CYS A 208 -3.75 -3.92 0.78
CA CYS A 208 -2.44 -3.45 1.23
C CYS A 208 -1.43 -3.31 0.08
N VAL A 209 -1.37 -4.25 -0.86
CA VAL A 209 -0.48 -4.15 -2.04
C VAL A 209 -0.91 -3.00 -2.97
N MET A 210 -2.20 -2.75 -3.13
CA MET A 210 -2.66 -1.55 -3.83
C MET A 210 -2.19 -0.28 -3.12
N GLY A 211 -2.14 -0.29 -1.79
CA GLY A 211 -1.59 0.80 -0.99
C GLY A 211 -0.11 1.03 -1.23
N THR A 212 0.71 -0.02 -1.19
CA THR A 212 2.15 0.10 -1.47
C THR A 212 2.40 0.64 -2.89
N ASN A 213 1.60 0.23 -3.89
CA ASN A 213 1.66 0.78 -5.24
C ASN A 213 1.27 2.26 -5.29
N ILE A 214 0.21 2.67 -4.57
CA ILE A 214 -0.17 4.08 -4.44
C ILE A 214 0.94 4.89 -3.77
N THR A 215 1.63 4.35 -2.76
CA THR A 215 2.80 4.99 -2.14
C THR A 215 3.90 5.26 -3.16
N GLN A 216 4.20 4.32 -4.05
CA GLN A 216 5.20 4.51 -5.12
C GLN A 216 4.80 5.64 -6.07
N ILE A 217 3.52 5.69 -6.48
CA ILE A 217 2.98 6.78 -7.32
C ILE A 217 3.10 8.12 -6.59
N ALA A 218 2.72 8.18 -5.31
CA ALA A 218 2.81 9.39 -4.50
C ALA A 218 4.26 9.88 -4.38
N LEU A 219 5.21 8.99 -4.10
CA LEU A 219 6.64 9.30 -4.05
C LEU A 219 7.14 9.89 -5.38
N GLN A 220 6.72 9.33 -6.52
CA GLN A 220 7.08 9.86 -7.83
C GLN A 220 6.52 11.27 -8.05
N ILE A 221 5.25 11.50 -7.71
CA ILE A 221 4.60 12.82 -7.83
C ILE A 221 5.30 13.87 -6.93
N LEU A 222 5.75 13.46 -5.74
CA LEU A 222 6.54 14.32 -4.85
C LEU A 222 7.92 14.64 -5.45
N ARG A 223 8.61 13.66 -6.05
CA ARG A 223 9.89 13.89 -6.78
C ARG A 223 9.73 14.85 -7.96
N GLU A 224 8.58 14.79 -8.62
CA GLU A 224 8.20 15.67 -9.74
C GLU A 224 7.77 17.07 -9.28
N LYS A 225 7.79 17.36 -7.97
CA LYS A 225 7.43 18.66 -7.38
C LYS A 225 5.96 19.06 -7.60
N ARG A 226 5.11 18.11 -8.02
CA ARG A 226 3.68 18.37 -8.34
C ARG A 226 2.86 18.71 -7.08
N LEU A 227 3.35 18.39 -5.89
CA LEU A 227 2.71 18.72 -4.61
C LEU A 227 3.23 20.00 -3.96
N ASN A 228 4.27 20.65 -4.52
CA ASN A 228 4.97 21.75 -3.81
C ASN A 228 4.04 22.91 -3.46
N ALA A 229 3.16 23.32 -4.38
CA ALA A 229 2.25 24.44 -4.14
C ALA A 229 1.32 24.17 -2.93
N GLU A 230 0.75 22.97 -2.86
CA GLU A 230 -0.15 22.59 -1.76
C GLU A 230 0.63 22.41 -0.45
N CYS A 231 1.84 21.85 -0.50
CA CYS A 231 2.72 21.73 0.67
C CYS A 231 3.06 23.11 1.27
N ILE A 232 3.36 24.09 0.42
CA ILE A 232 3.65 25.48 0.83
C ILE A 232 2.41 26.11 1.45
N LYS A 233 1.26 25.98 0.78
CA LYS A 233 -0.03 26.51 1.25
C LYS A 233 -0.38 25.98 2.64
N ARG A 234 -0.16 24.68 2.88
CA ARG A 234 -0.46 24.01 4.17
C ARG A 234 0.68 24.10 5.19
N LYS A 235 1.87 24.55 4.78
CA LYS A 235 3.09 24.56 5.58
C LYS A 235 3.40 23.21 6.24
N ASN A 236 3.11 22.12 5.54
CA ASN A 236 3.28 20.75 6.05
C ASN A 236 3.37 19.77 4.88
N VAL A 237 4.52 19.16 4.65
CA VAL A 237 4.70 18.21 3.55
C VAL A 237 4.15 16.85 3.95
N LEU A 238 4.42 16.38 5.17
CA LEU A 238 4.05 15.04 5.63
C LEU A 238 2.54 14.81 5.58
N LEU A 239 1.77 15.74 6.16
CA LEU A 239 0.31 15.70 6.19
C LEU A 239 -0.28 15.84 4.78
N THR A 240 0.26 16.75 3.96
CA THR A 240 -0.19 16.93 2.58
C THR A 240 0.03 15.65 1.77
N PHE A 241 1.17 14.99 1.96
CA PHE A 241 1.52 13.76 1.27
C PHE A 241 0.61 12.58 1.68
N ASN A 242 0.29 12.45 2.96
CA ASN A 242 -0.63 11.40 3.44
C ASN A 242 -2.09 11.63 3.01
N TYR A 243 -2.58 12.87 3.02
CA TYR A 243 -3.89 13.16 2.45
C TYR A 243 -3.92 12.96 0.93
N PHE A 244 -2.83 13.26 0.22
CA PHE A 244 -2.72 12.98 -1.20
C PHE A 244 -2.83 11.47 -1.47
N TYR A 245 -2.14 10.64 -0.69
CA TYR A 245 -2.28 9.18 -0.72
C TYR A 245 -3.72 8.72 -0.51
N CYS A 246 -4.41 9.26 0.50
CA CYS A 246 -5.83 8.95 0.75
C CYS A 246 -6.72 9.40 -0.42
N GLY A 247 -6.40 10.53 -1.06
CA GLY A 247 -7.08 11.02 -2.25
C GLY A 247 -6.88 10.10 -3.47
N LEU A 248 -5.69 9.51 -3.63
CA LEU A 248 -5.45 8.50 -4.66
C LEU A 248 -6.29 7.24 -4.42
N TYR A 249 -6.41 6.80 -3.17
CA TYR A 249 -7.33 5.70 -2.80
C TYR A 249 -8.79 6.05 -3.08
N LEU A 250 -9.23 7.27 -2.78
CA LEU A 250 -10.60 7.71 -3.10
C LEU A 250 -10.85 7.66 -4.62
N LYS A 251 -9.90 8.14 -5.42
CA LYS A 251 -9.97 8.09 -6.88
C LYS A 251 -10.05 6.63 -7.36
N LEU A 252 -9.15 5.77 -6.85
CA LEU A 252 -9.14 4.34 -7.13
C LEU A 252 -10.51 3.72 -6.84
N TYR A 253 -11.02 3.88 -5.62
CA TYR A 253 -12.30 3.34 -5.17
C TYR A 253 -13.47 3.77 -6.06
N ARG A 254 -13.56 5.07 -6.39
CA ARG A 254 -14.62 5.59 -7.25
C ARG A 254 -14.55 5.01 -8.65
N GLU A 255 -13.38 5.00 -9.26
CA GLU A 255 -13.21 4.45 -10.61
C GLU A 255 -13.46 2.94 -10.66
N TRP A 256 -12.96 2.21 -9.66
CA TRP A 256 -13.11 0.77 -9.53
C TRP A 256 -14.57 0.38 -9.44
N LYS A 257 -15.30 1.00 -8.50
CA LYS A 257 -16.72 0.77 -8.27
C LYS A 257 -17.59 1.18 -9.45
N LEU A 258 -17.33 2.35 -10.05
CA LEU A 258 -18.13 2.88 -11.16
C LEU A 258 -17.98 2.03 -12.42
N LYS A 259 -16.74 1.61 -12.73
CA LYS A 259 -16.42 0.84 -13.93
C LYS A 259 -16.51 -0.67 -13.72
N LYS A 260 -16.91 -1.12 -12.52
CA LYS A 260 -17.00 -2.54 -12.13
C LYS A 260 -15.71 -3.31 -12.41
N LYS A 261 -14.58 -2.71 -12.05
CA LYS A 261 -13.25 -3.29 -12.30
C LYS A 261 -13.04 -4.55 -11.47
N THR A 262 -12.21 -5.44 -11.98
CA THR A 262 -11.78 -6.67 -11.31
C THR A 262 -10.27 -6.65 -11.12
N ILE A 263 -9.73 -7.66 -10.44
CA ILE A 263 -8.28 -7.78 -10.26
C ILE A 263 -7.51 -7.82 -11.60
N ALA A 264 -8.13 -8.30 -12.68
CA ALA A 264 -7.56 -8.28 -14.04
C ALA A 264 -7.34 -6.86 -14.59
N ASP A 265 -8.08 -5.87 -14.10
CA ASP A 265 -7.94 -4.47 -14.51
C ASP A 265 -6.82 -3.71 -13.79
N SER A 266 -6.23 -4.32 -12.76
CA SER A 266 -5.30 -3.67 -11.83
C SER A 266 -4.08 -3.04 -12.53
N GLY A 267 -3.51 -3.71 -13.54
CA GLY A 267 -2.38 -3.21 -14.32
C GLY A 267 -2.67 -1.92 -15.11
N TYR A 268 -3.92 -1.72 -15.55
CA TYR A 268 -4.34 -0.51 -16.28
C TYR A 268 -4.68 0.66 -15.34
N VAL A 269 -5.20 0.36 -14.15
CA VAL A 269 -5.59 1.37 -13.16
C VAL A 269 -4.40 2.16 -12.63
N LEU A 270 -3.28 1.46 -12.38
CA LEU A 270 -2.06 2.10 -11.90
C LEU A 270 -1.39 2.99 -12.97
N LYS A 271 -1.52 2.62 -14.25
CA LYS A 271 -1.00 3.41 -15.39
C LYS A 271 -1.85 4.66 -15.67
N GLY A 272 -3.17 4.59 -15.48
CA GLY A 272 -4.08 5.73 -15.69
C GLY A 272 -4.11 6.77 -14.56
N ALA A 273 -3.41 6.51 -13.45
CA ALA A 273 -3.31 7.43 -12.31
C ALA A 273 -2.16 8.46 -12.43
N ILE A 274 -1.24 8.26 -13.38
CA ILE A 274 -0.07 9.12 -13.67
C ILE A 274 -0.44 10.27 -14.60
#